data_AF-A0A820TNG3-F1
#
_entry.id   AF-A0A820TNG3-F1
#
_cell.length_a   1.000
_cell.length_b   1.000
_cell.length_c   1.000
_cell.angle_alpha   90.00
_cell.angle_beta   90.00
_cell.angle_gamma   90.00
#
_symmetry.space_group_name_H-M   'P 1'
#
loop_
_entity.id
_entity.type
_entity.pdbx_description
1 polymer ?
#
loop_
_entity_poly.entity_id
_entity_poly.type
_entity_poly.pdbx_seq_one_letter_code
_entity_poly.pdbx_strand_id
1 'polypeptide(L)'
;MMLFCLCALSIFLQQSNQVETSLSTQRSHDFPYSYSNSLTYDEVKSLLDQLFDSEIPLVDLQSIWNKIIEIWKQILKKFLRDACELCHENDSYCYESIDLNRYVYYINESFYPINESKRPVGMGIYYYFDLKTLRSVNNSILPTDVSYCDYFHMMQLMINVQTILHQAQIKYFLTKGTLIGVLRHHDVIPWDTDIDLFIPSSATQKILNSFRQVNSTSVKTPIKPSNNTTTTTTTPKSTTIRMSKDRASFHNDLVVYRFKNIHRVTSYKIFSLRSPLVNKTNYRWPKIDIFPYEENKTHIYAYPKHQHNLGTMNYLAKSDLEPIYLRILGPLLVPSPRHLRLSLKAMIKLGRSNLFYACEGNTFLHRYNRGPTETWRVPCKELHRTYPFVQNERNLTTSLCFEELKFPQLNQSLSLYQYRCAEDLRRTL
;
A
#
# COMPACT_ATOMS: atom_id res chain seq x y z
N MET A 1 -52.30 45.40 51.66
CA MET A 1 -52.02 45.29 53.10
C MET A 1 -51.06 44.12 53.28
N MET A 2 -49.75 44.37 53.42
CA MET A 2 -49.02 44.34 54.72
C MET A 2 -49.26 43.03 55.48
N LEU A 3 -48.25 42.22 55.80
CA LEU A 3 -47.17 42.57 56.72
C LEU A 3 -45.83 41.87 56.45
N PHE A 4 -44.76 42.63 56.71
CA PHE A 4 -43.38 42.24 56.98
C PHE A 4 -43.19 41.82 58.45
N CYS A 5 -42.26 40.89 58.73
CA CYS A 5 -41.42 40.80 59.95
C CYS A 5 -40.36 39.69 59.72
N LEU A 6 -39.10 39.97 59.33
CA LEU A 6 -37.91 40.48 60.03
C LEU A 6 -37.24 39.54 61.06
N CYS A 7 -36.00 39.13 60.71
CA CYS A 7 -34.78 38.82 61.49
C CYS A 7 -34.81 37.64 62.50
N ALA A 8 -33.76 36.82 62.72
CA ALA A 8 -32.30 36.94 62.57
C ALA A 8 -31.68 35.53 62.35
N LEU A 9 -30.79 35.32 61.37
CA LEU A 9 -29.32 35.27 61.48
C LEU A 9 -28.75 34.19 62.45
N SER A 10 -28.34 33.05 61.88
CA SER A 10 -27.18 32.31 62.35
C SER A 10 -26.36 31.80 61.17
N ILE A 11 -25.09 32.13 61.26
CA ILE A 11 -24.05 32.17 60.23
C ILE A 11 -23.49 30.77 59.98
N PHE A 12 -23.47 30.32 58.73
CA PHE A 12 -22.45 29.39 58.24
C PHE A 12 -22.05 29.81 56.84
N LEU A 13 -20.74 30.06 56.67
CA LEU A 13 -20.09 30.50 55.45
C LEU A 13 -20.34 29.50 54.31
N GLN A 14 -20.94 29.97 53.22
CA GLN A 14 -20.77 29.34 51.91
C GLN A 14 -20.34 30.44 50.94
N GLN A 15 -19.02 30.54 50.75
CA GLN A 15 -18.42 31.43 49.77
C GLN A 15 -18.95 31.07 48.38
N SER A 16 -19.45 32.09 47.70
CA SER A 16 -19.48 32.16 46.25
C SER A 16 -18.06 31.93 45.74
N ASN A 17 -17.85 30.91 44.92
CA ASN A 17 -16.80 30.95 43.93
C ASN A 17 -17.42 30.58 42.60
N GLN A 18 -17.39 31.56 41.71
CA GLN A 18 -17.38 31.33 40.28
C GLN A 18 -16.29 30.29 40.01
N VAL A 19 -16.68 29.12 39.54
CA VAL A 19 -15.71 28.20 38.95
C VAL A 19 -15.53 28.69 37.52
N GLU A 20 -14.50 29.51 37.35
CA GLU A 20 -13.78 29.68 36.09
C GLU A 20 -13.68 28.32 35.41
N THR A 21 -14.24 28.21 34.22
CA THR A 21 -14.05 27.05 33.36
C THR A 21 -12.62 27.11 32.84
N SER A 22 -11.67 26.67 33.66
CA SER A 22 -10.31 26.39 33.26
C SER A 22 -10.32 25.20 32.29
N LEU A 23 -10.46 25.50 31.01
CA LEU A 23 -10.09 24.63 29.89
C LEU A 23 -8.56 24.45 29.91
N SER A 24 -8.08 23.66 30.86
CA SER A 24 -6.70 23.17 30.89
C SER A 24 -6.69 21.75 31.43
N THR A 25 -7.07 20.81 30.57
CA THR A 25 -6.54 19.45 30.65
C THR A 25 -5.81 19.19 29.34
N GLN A 26 -4.56 19.65 29.29
CA GLN A 26 -3.54 18.96 28.52
C GLN A 26 -3.54 17.49 28.97
N ARG A 27 -4.25 16.63 28.24
CA ARG A 27 -3.83 15.23 28.15
C ARG A 27 -2.67 15.22 27.19
N SER A 28 -1.47 15.42 27.72
CA SER A 28 -0.27 14.82 27.16
C SER A 28 -0.51 13.31 27.20
N HIS A 29 -1.03 12.76 26.10
CA HIS A 29 -0.74 11.37 25.81
C HIS A 29 0.75 11.35 25.49
N ASP A 30 1.54 11.02 26.50
CA ASP A 30 2.92 10.59 26.32
C ASP A 30 2.88 9.41 25.34
N PHE A 31 3.24 9.68 24.09
CA PHE A 31 3.54 8.65 23.11
C PHE A 31 4.83 7.98 23.58
N PRO A 32 4.82 6.70 23.97
CA PRO A 32 6.07 6.00 24.20
C PRO A 32 6.70 5.75 22.82
N TYR A 33 8.01 5.96 22.73
CA TYR A 33 8.87 5.88 21.53
C TYR A 33 9.07 7.18 20.74
N SER A 34 9.88 8.08 21.32
CA SER A 34 10.72 8.97 20.52
C SER A 34 11.86 8.16 19.88
N TYR A 35 11.72 7.81 18.60
CA TYR A 35 12.88 7.91 17.71
C TYR A 35 12.72 9.24 16.98
N SER A 36 13.34 10.29 17.54
CA SER A 36 13.47 11.58 16.87
C SER A 36 14.22 11.36 15.56
N ASN A 37 13.50 11.50 14.45
CA ASN A 37 13.97 11.99 13.13
C ASN A 37 12.80 11.89 12.12
N SER A 38 11.61 12.37 12.50
CA SER A 38 10.60 12.72 11.49
C SER A 38 11.12 13.94 10.73
N LEU A 39 11.16 13.87 9.41
CA LEU A 39 11.51 15.04 8.60
C LEU A 39 10.37 16.05 8.68
N THR A 40 10.73 17.31 8.66
CA THR A 40 9.76 18.38 8.47
C THR A 40 9.24 18.34 7.03
N TYR A 41 8.02 18.85 6.84
CA TYR A 41 7.45 19.03 5.51
C TYR A 41 8.37 19.86 4.60
N ASP A 42 8.94 20.95 5.15
CA ASP A 42 9.81 21.86 4.41
C ASP A 42 11.12 21.21 3.96
N GLU A 43 11.71 20.32 4.79
CA GLU A 43 12.90 19.55 4.40
C GLU A 43 12.62 18.64 3.21
N VAL A 44 11.52 17.89 3.25
CA VAL A 44 11.14 17.01 2.13
C VAL A 44 10.80 17.82 0.89
N LYS A 45 10.05 18.91 1.04
CA LYS A 45 9.70 19.80 -0.06
C LYS A 45 10.95 20.39 -0.71
N SER A 46 11.89 20.89 0.08
CA SER A 46 13.16 21.43 -0.42
C SER A 46 13.96 20.39 -1.20
N LEU A 47 14.04 19.14 -0.71
CA LEU A 47 14.73 18.06 -1.42
C LEU A 47 14.08 17.72 -2.76
N LEU A 48 12.74 17.69 -2.81
CA LEU A 48 12.00 17.40 -4.04
C LEU A 48 12.08 18.58 -5.02
N ASP A 49 11.99 19.82 -4.56
CA ASP A 49 12.17 21.02 -5.40
C ASP A 49 13.54 20.99 -6.08
N GLN A 50 14.61 20.70 -5.33
CA GLN A 50 15.95 20.54 -5.89
C GLN A 50 16.04 19.36 -6.87
N LEU A 51 15.42 18.21 -6.57
CA LEU A 51 15.46 17.04 -7.47
C LEU A 51 14.86 17.34 -8.85
N PHE A 52 13.86 18.21 -8.93
CA PHE A 52 13.14 18.52 -10.17
C PHE A 52 13.58 19.82 -10.85
N ASP A 53 14.45 20.60 -10.20
CA ASP A 53 15.05 21.79 -10.76
C ASP A 53 15.96 21.44 -11.96
N SER A 54 15.71 22.09 -13.09
CA SER A 54 16.48 21.90 -14.31
C SER A 54 17.86 22.55 -14.29
N GLU A 55 18.11 23.49 -13.37
CA GLU A 55 19.36 24.24 -13.28
C GLU A 55 20.42 23.56 -12.39
N ILE A 56 20.04 22.50 -11.64
CA ILE A 56 20.96 21.82 -10.73
C ILE A 56 21.96 20.92 -11.50
N PRO A 57 23.28 21.03 -11.21
CA PRO A 57 24.29 20.16 -11.78
C PRO A 57 24.05 18.66 -11.50
N LEU A 58 24.45 17.78 -12.42
CA LEU A 58 24.26 16.33 -12.29
C LEU A 58 24.88 15.72 -11.01
N VAL A 59 26.01 16.25 -10.56
CA VAL A 59 26.68 15.81 -9.32
C VAL A 59 25.82 16.11 -8.09
N ASP A 60 25.19 17.28 -8.06
CA ASP A 60 24.30 17.69 -6.98
C ASP A 60 23.00 16.89 -7.00
N LEU A 61 22.44 16.61 -8.19
CA LEU A 61 21.27 15.73 -8.34
C LEU A 61 21.52 14.33 -7.77
N GLN A 62 22.73 13.78 -7.95
CA GLN A 62 23.09 12.49 -7.36
C GLN A 62 23.13 12.56 -5.82
N SER A 63 23.68 13.64 -5.27
CA SER A 63 23.72 13.88 -3.82
C SER A 63 22.31 13.99 -3.25
N ILE A 64 21.42 14.75 -3.89
CA ILE A 64 20.02 14.91 -3.51
C ILE A 64 19.28 13.57 -3.55
N TRP A 65 19.44 12.81 -4.64
CA TRP A 65 18.84 11.49 -4.77
C TRP A 65 19.30 10.53 -3.66
N ASN A 66 20.60 10.48 -3.39
CA ASN A 66 21.15 9.66 -2.32
C ASN A 66 20.54 10.02 -0.96
N LYS A 67 20.35 11.31 -0.67
CA LYS A 67 19.66 11.77 0.55
C LYS A 67 18.21 11.28 0.59
N ILE A 68 17.44 11.47 -0.47
CA ILE A 68 16.03 11.03 -0.57
C ILE A 68 15.92 9.51 -0.38
N ILE A 69 16.79 8.73 -1.01
CA ILE A 69 16.77 7.27 -0.92
C ILE A 69 17.19 6.79 0.46
N GLU A 70 18.16 7.44 1.11
CA GLU A 70 18.51 7.09 2.49
C GLU A 70 17.36 7.40 3.44
N ILE A 71 16.68 8.55 3.27
CA ILE A 71 15.47 8.88 4.02
C ILE A 71 14.39 7.81 3.83
N TRP A 72 14.08 7.46 2.58
CA TRP A 72 13.10 6.42 2.26
C TRP A 72 13.49 5.06 2.88
N LYS A 73 14.77 4.70 2.83
CA LYS A 73 15.30 3.50 3.49
C LYS A 73 15.08 3.54 5.01
N GLN A 74 15.21 4.69 5.66
CA GLN A 74 14.93 4.81 7.10
C GLN A 74 13.44 4.67 7.41
N ILE A 75 12.55 5.22 6.57
CA ILE A 75 11.09 5.01 6.68
C ILE A 75 10.77 3.52 6.57
N LEU A 76 11.35 2.82 5.60
CA LEU A 76 11.20 1.37 5.45
C LEU A 76 11.73 0.61 6.68
N LYS A 77 12.91 0.92 7.18
CA LYS A 77 13.45 0.28 8.40
C LYS A 77 12.50 0.44 9.58
N LYS A 78 11.97 1.66 9.77
CA LYS A 78 11.00 1.95 10.84
C LYS A 78 9.72 1.14 10.64
N PHE A 79 9.15 1.14 9.44
CA PHE A 79 7.98 0.33 9.11
C PHE A 79 8.19 -1.15 9.45
N LEU A 80 9.31 -1.74 9.01
CA LEU A 80 9.62 -3.15 9.24
C LEU A 80 9.82 -3.45 10.72
N ARG A 81 10.58 -2.63 11.45
CA ARG A 81 10.81 -2.82 12.88
C ARG A 81 9.51 -2.74 13.66
N ASP A 82 8.76 -1.65 13.49
CA ASP A 82 7.54 -1.40 14.26
C ASP A 82 6.47 -2.48 13.97
N ALA A 83 6.36 -2.92 12.71
CA ALA A 83 5.42 -3.96 12.32
C ALA A 83 5.85 -5.35 12.81
N CYS A 84 7.14 -5.69 12.72
CA CYS A 84 7.65 -6.96 13.24
C CYS A 84 7.47 -7.05 14.76
N GLU A 85 7.78 -5.98 15.49
CA GLU A 85 7.56 -5.91 16.94
C GLU A 85 6.08 -6.07 17.30
N LEU A 86 5.18 -5.42 16.56
CA LEU A 86 3.73 -5.48 16.79
C LEU A 86 3.11 -6.85 16.45
N CYS A 87 3.59 -7.50 15.38
CA CYS A 87 2.93 -8.66 14.79
C CYS A 87 3.60 -9.99 15.12
N HIS A 88 4.87 -9.96 15.54
CA HIS A 88 5.67 -11.13 15.84
C HIS A 88 6.57 -10.88 17.06
N GLU A 89 6.01 -11.05 18.26
CA GLU A 89 6.78 -10.96 19.49
C GLU A 89 7.99 -11.92 19.45
N ASN A 90 9.20 -11.35 19.51
CA ASN A 90 10.48 -12.07 19.59
C ASN A 90 10.86 -12.93 18.35
N ASP A 91 10.33 -12.63 17.15
CA ASP A 91 10.75 -13.30 15.91
C ASP A 91 11.76 -12.47 15.10
N SER A 92 13.06 -12.72 15.29
CA SER A 92 14.12 -12.06 14.48
C SER A 92 13.95 -12.34 12.98
N TYR A 93 13.31 -13.46 12.63
CA TYR A 93 13.09 -13.88 11.25
C TYR A 93 12.22 -12.89 10.46
N CYS A 94 11.29 -12.20 11.14
CA CYS A 94 10.41 -11.24 10.49
C CYS A 94 11.21 -10.16 9.75
N TYR A 95 12.25 -9.62 10.39
CA TYR A 95 13.13 -8.63 9.78
C TYR A 95 14.08 -9.26 8.74
N GLU A 96 14.63 -10.44 9.03
CA GLU A 96 15.56 -11.15 8.14
C GLU A 96 14.94 -11.63 6.82
N SER A 97 13.61 -11.79 6.79
CA SER A 97 12.85 -12.16 5.59
C SER A 97 12.92 -11.11 4.47
N ILE A 98 13.40 -9.90 4.76
CA ILE A 98 13.54 -8.80 3.81
C ILE A 98 15.01 -8.39 3.76
N ASP A 99 15.54 -8.28 2.55
CA ASP A 99 16.80 -7.59 2.34
C ASP A 99 16.57 -6.21 1.78
N LEU A 100 16.53 -5.31 2.74
CA LEU A 100 16.34 -3.91 2.47
C LEU A 100 17.45 -3.33 1.60
N ASN A 101 18.71 -3.76 1.78
CA ASN A 101 19.82 -3.22 0.99
C ASN A 101 19.69 -3.61 -0.49
N ARG A 102 19.35 -4.87 -0.76
CA ARG A 102 19.08 -5.35 -2.13
C ARG A 102 17.83 -4.72 -2.72
N TYR A 103 16.77 -4.54 -1.94
CA TYR A 103 15.56 -3.86 -2.40
C TYR A 103 15.84 -2.41 -2.79
N VAL A 104 16.55 -1.66 -1.93
CA VAL A 104 16.97 -0.28 -2.21
C VAL A 104 17.90 -0.21 -3.42
N TYR A 105 18.85 -1.15 -3.53
CA TYR A 105 19.72 -1.26 -4.70
C TYR A 105 18.91 -1.38 -6.00
N TYR A 106 17.87 -2.22 -6.05
CA TYR A 106 17.07 -2.36 -7.26
C TYR A 106 16.20 -1.16 -7.58
N ILE A 107 15.71 -0.43 -6.57
CA ILE A 107 15.04 0.85 -6.83
C ILE A 107 16.01 1.85 -7.45
N ASN A 108 17.23 1.96 -6.91
CA ASN A 108 18.28 2.81 -7.48
C ASN A 108 18.67 2.40 -8.90
N GLU A 109 18.82 1.11 -9.19
CA GLU A 109 19.16 0.62 -10.53
C GLU A 109 18.05 0.89 -11.56
N SER A 110 16.80 0.82 -11.13
CA SER A 110 15.63 1.00 -12.00
C SER A 110 15.34 2.47 -12.27
N PHE A 111 15.49 3.31 -11.25
CA PHE A 111 15.20 4.74 -11.28
C PHE A 111 16.45 5.48 -10.80
N TYR A 112 17.35 5.83 -11.72
CA TYR A 112 18.64 6.47 -11.39
C TYR A 112 18.71 7.85 -12.05
N PRO A 113 18.96 8.93 -11.30
CA PRO A 113 18.77 10.31 -11.79
C PRO A 113 19.80 10.76 -12.82
N ILE A 114 21.03 10.23 -12.79
CA ILE A 114 22.10 10.59 -13.74
C ILE A 114 21.80 10.04 -15.13
N ASN A 115 21.15 8.87 -15.20
CA ASN A 115 20.64 8.38 -16.48
C ASN A 115 19.31 9.09 -16.74
N GLU A 116 19.31 10.09 -17.62
CA GLU A 116 18.10 10.87 -17.94
C GLU A 116 16.92 9.98 -18.34
N SER A 117 17.17 8.86 -19.03
CA SER A 117 16.12 7.90 -19.43
C SER A 117 15.54 7.10 -18.24
N LYS A 118 16.23 7.09 -17.10
CA LYS A 118 15.79 6.44 -15.84
C LYS A 118 15.40 7.45 -14.76
N ARG A 119 15.59 8.76 -14.98
CA ARG A 119 15.21 9.78 -14.00
C ARG A 119 13.68 9.74 -13.85
N PRO A 120 13.16 9.51 -12.63
CA PRO A 120 11.72 9.54 -12.43
C PRO A 120 11.25 10.97 -12.64
N VAL A 121 10.14 11.15 -13.36
CA VAL A 121 9.54 12.47 -13.57
C VAL A 121 8.54 12.85 -12.46
N GLY A 122 8.42 11.98 -11.46
CA GLY A 122 7.73 12.23 -10.20
C GLY A 122 8.28 11.35 -9.07
N MET A 123 8.35 11.90 -7.86
CA MET A 123 8.93 11.27 -6.68
C MET A 123 8.27 11.82 -5.42
N GLY A 124 8.19 11.02 -4.37
CA GLY A 124 7.67 11.46 -3.09
C GLY A 124 7.95 10.48 -1.98
N ILE A 125 7.81 10.95 -0.74
CA ILE A 125 8.07 10.20 0.48
C ILE A 125 7.16 10.70 1.61
N TYR A 126 7.06 9.90 2.68
CA TYR A 126 6.48 10.35 3.93
C TYR A 126 7.49 11.22 4.67
N TYR A 127 7.07 12.37 5.16
CA TYR A 127 7.86 13.16 6.11
C TYR A 127 7.38 12.90 7.55
N TYR A 128 6.11 12.49 7.71
CA TYR A 128 5.58 11.91 8.94
C TYR A 128 5.08 10.49 8.66
N PHE A 129 5.73 9.49 9.26
CA PHE A 129 5.34 8.08 9.12
C PHE A 129 5.15 7.43 10.48
N ASP A 130 3.91 7.05 10.78
CA ASP A 130 3.58 6.19 11.91
C ASP A 130 2.57 5.12 11.47
N LEU A 131 2.97 3.84 11.60
CA LEU A 131 2.20 2.72 11.08
C LEU A 131 0.80 2.65 11.72
N LYS A 132 0.71 2.88 13.04
CA LYS A 132 -0.56 2.85 13.75
C LYS A 132 -1.45 3.98 13.25
N THR A 133 -0.94 5.20 13.22
CA THR A 133 -1.67 6.38 12.75
C THR A 133 -2.18 6.23 11.32
N LEU A 134 -1.35 5.74 10.38
CA LEU A 134 -1.73 5.59 8.98
C LEU A 134 -2.85 4.56 8.75
N ARG A 135 -2.97 3.57 9.64
CA ARG A 135 -3.90 2.44 9.47
C ARG A 135 -4.99 2.37 10.54
N SER A 136 -4.95 3.22 11.57
CA SER A 136 -5.94 3.29 12.65
C SER A 136 -7.20 4.01 12.17
N VAL A 137 -8.04 3.31 11.42
CA VAL A 137 -9.35 3.84 11.01
C VAL A 137 -10.46 2.92 11.49
N ASN A 138 -11.13 3.31 12.58
CA ASN A 138 -12.38 2.70 13.00
C ASN A 138 -13.55 3.46 12.38
N ASN A 139 -14.27 2.84 11.44
CA ASN A 139 -15.35 3.49 10.71
C ASN A 139 -16.43 2.47 10.31
N SER A 140 -17.68 2.91 10.34
CA SER A 140 -18.87 2.11 10.05
C SER A 140 -19.32 2.14 8.59
N ILE A 141 -18.90 3.12 7.79
CA ILE A 141 -19.28 3.33 6.39
C ILE A 141 -18.51 2.38 5.47
N LEU A 142 -17.18 2.26 5.66
CA LEU A 142 -16.32 1.35 4.89
C LEU A 142 -15.31 0.66 5.82
N PRO A 143 -15.74 -0.32 6.63
CA PRO A 143 -14.88 -0.92 7.63
C PRO A 143 -13.64 -1.57 6.98
N THR A 144 -12.47 -1.37 7.60
CA THR A 144 -11.27 -2.13 7.24
C THR A 144 -11.38 -3.54 7.80
N ASP A 145 -11.37 -4.56 6.93
CA ASP A 145 -11.21 -5.96 7.34
C ASP A 145 -9.72 -6.40 7.37
N VAL A 146 -8.81 -5.45 7.12
CA VAL A 146 -7.35 -5.62 7.12
C VAL A 146 -6.77 -5.09 8.43
N SER A 147 -6.21 -5.99 9.25
CA SER A 147 -5.46 -5.59 10.45
C SER A 147 -4.09 -5.00 10.09
N TYR A 148 -3.41 -4.38 11.06
CA TYR A 148 -2.04 -3.91 10.89
C TYR A 148 -1.09 -5.01 10.39
N CYS A 149 -1.24 -6.23 10.92
CA CYS A 149 -0.37 -7.35 10.56
C CYS A 149 -0.65 -7.89 9.16
N ASP A 150 -1.91 -7.83 8.73
CA ASP A 150 -2.26 -8.19 7.37
C ASP A 150 -1.69 -7.21 6.35
N TYR A 151 -1.84 -5.90 6.64
CA TYR A 151 -1.25 -4.83 5.84
C TYR A 151 0.28 -4.97 5.79
N PHE A 152 0.91 -5.22 6.94
CA PHE A 152 2.34 -5.49 7.02
C PHE A 152 2.76 -6.65 6.12
N HIS A 153 2.11 -7.81 6.25
CA HIS A 153 2.44 -8.99 5.44
C HIS A 153 2.20 -8.79 3.95
N MET A 154 1.20 -7.97 3.58
CA MET A 154 0.97 -7.59 2.19
C MET A 154 2.12 -6.73 1.65
N MET A 155 2.59 -5.74 2.41
CA MET A 155 3.74 -4.91 2.01
C MET A 155 5.06 -5.69 2.02
N GLN A 156 5.27 -6.57 3.01
CA GLN A 156 6.41 -7.50 3.06
C GLN A 156 6.43 -8.43 1.84
N LEU A 157 5.27 -8.95 1.43
CA LEU A 157 5.14 -9.74 0.21
C LEU A 157 5.49 -8.91 -1.02
N MET A 158 5.02 -7.66 -1.11
CA MET A 158 5.32 -6.77 -2.23
C MET A 158 6.81 -6.44 -2.33
N ILE A 159 7.50 -6.15 -1.22
CA ILE A 159 8.97 -5.93 -1.22
C ILE A 159 9.70 -7.11 -1.85
N ASN A 160 9.35 -8.34 -1.43
CA ASN A 160 10.00 -9.54 -1.93
C ASN A 160 9.64 -9.82 -3.40
N VAL A 161 8.37 -9.63 -3.79
CA VAL A 161 7.95 -9.79 -5.19
C VAL A 161 8.64 -8.77 -6.10
N GLN A 162 8.69 -7.49 -5.72
CA GLN A 162 9.44 -6.49 -6.49
C GLN A 162 10.92 -6.86 -6.65
N THR A 163 11.54 -7.34 -5.58
CA THR A 163 12.95 -7.79 -5.58
C THR A 163 13.16 -8.91 -6.61
N ILE A 164 12.30 -9.93 -6.62
CA ILE A 164 12.38 -11.07 -7.54
C ILE A 164 12.07 -10.65 -8.98
N LEU A 165 11.06 -9.80 -9.20
CA LEU A 165 10.71 -9.31 -10.54
C LEU A 165 11.85 -8.49 -11.15
N HIS A 166 12.52 -7.64 -10.35
CA HIS A 166 13.71 -6.91 -10.82
C HIS A 166 14.87 -7.86 -11.16
N GLN A 167 15.15 -8.85 -10.30
CA GLN A 167 16.18 -9.86 -10.56
C GLN A 167 15.94 -10.63 -11.86
N ALA A 168 14.68 -10.96 -12.15
CA ALA A 168 14.28 -11.64 -13.36
C ALA A 168 14.14 -10.72 -14.59
N GLN A 169 14.40 -9.41 -14.41
CA GLN A 169 14.21 -8.36 -15.42
C GLN A 169 12.80 -8.38 -16.02
N ILE A 170 11.80 -8.51 -15.15
CA ILE A 170 10.38 -8.51 -15.52
C ILE A 170 9.82 -7.12 -15.28
N LYS A 171 9.34 -6.48 -16.34
CA LYS A 171 8.61 -5.22 -16.24
C LYS A 171 7.26 -5.47 -15.58
N TYR A 172 6.86 -4.55 -14.69
CA TYR A 172 5.55 -4.56 -14.05
C TYR A 172 5.13 -3.14 -13.71
N PHE A 173 3.84 -2.94 -13.49
CA PHE A 173 3.30 -1.70 -12.94
C PHE A 173 1.97 -1.95 -12.23
N LEU A 174 1.61 -1.05 -11.32
CA LEU A 174 0.36 -1.15 -10.56
C LEU A 174 -0.89 -1.02 -11.43
N THR A 175 -1.96 -1.70 -11.05
CA THR A 175 -3.24 -1.63 -11.75
C THR A 175 -4.43 -1.68 -10.78
N LYS A 176 -5.65 -1.57 -11.32
CA LYS A 176 -6.93 -1.82 -10.61
C LYS A 176 -7.06 -1.08 -9.27
N GLY A 177 -7.48 -1.76 -8.19
CA GLY A 177 -7.77 -1.18 -6.88
C GLY A 177 -6.52 -0.56 -6.26
N THR A 178 -5.38 -1.21 -6.42
CA THR A 178 -4.09 -0.71 -5.95
C THR A 178 -3.72 0.63 -6.60
N LEU A 179 -3.94 0.78 -7.91
CA LEU A 179 -3.66 2.04 -8.62
C LEU A 179 -4.61 3.17 -8.20
N ILE A 180 -5.86 2.85 -7.85
CA ILE A 180 -6.77 3.81 -7.22
C ILE A 180 -6.23 4.24 -5.86
N GLY A 181 -5.73 3.29 -5.07
CA GLY A 181 -5.11 3.53 -3.78
C GLY A 181 -3.97 4.54 -3.87
N VAL A 182 -3.02 4.31 -4.79
CA VAL A 182 -1.92 5.26 -5.05
C VAL A 182 -2.44 6.66 -5.33
N LEU A 183 -3.46 6.79 -6.20
CA LEU A 183 -4.02 8.08 -6.57
C LEU A 183 -4.74 8.80 -5.41
N ARG A 184 -5.39 8.05 -4.50
CA ARG A 184 -6.28 8.64 -3.48
C ARG A 184 -5.69 8.68 -2.08
N HIS A 185 -4.76 7.78 -1.77
CA HIS A 185 -4.33 7.51 -0.41
C HIS A 185 -2.80 7.44 -0.29
N HIS A 186 -2.04 7.56 -1.38
CA HIS A 186 -0.61 7.24 -1.41
C HIS A 186 -0.30 5.88 -0.74
N ASP A 187 -1.24 4.94 -0.81
CA ASP A 187 -1.25 3.65 -0.13
C ASP A 187 -2.31 2.73 -0.77
N VAL A 188 -2.37 1.47 -0.39
CA VAL A 188 -3.54 0.63 -0.67
C VAL A 188 -4.79 1.30 -0.11
N ILE A 189 -5.93 1.11 -0.78
CA ILE A 189 -7.21 1.62 -0.26
C ILE A 189 -7.41 1.04 1.15
N PRO A 190 -7.82 1.84 2.15
CA PRO A 190 -7.84 1.41 3.55
C PRO A 190 -8.59 0.09 3.82
N TRP A 191 -9.67 -0.17 3.07
CA TRP A 191 -10.48 -1.38 3.16
C TRP A 191 -10.18 -2.43 2.08
N ASP A 192 -9.18 -2.23 1.22
CA ASP A 192 -8.82 -3.19 0.16
C ASP A 192 -7.77 -4.20 0.67
N THR A 193 -7.77 -5.40 0.11
CA THR A 193 -7.16 -6.59 0.74
C THR A 193 -6.04 -7.24 -0.08
N ASP A 194 -5.71 -6.72 -1.25
CA ASP A 194 -4.63 -7.22 -2.08
C ASP A 194 -3.94 -6.14 -2.94
N ILE A 195 -2.90 -6.58 -3.64
CA ILE A 195 -2.12 -5.75 -4.57
C ILE A 195 -2.23 -6.37 -5.97
N ASP A 196 -2.54 -5.53 -6.96
CA ASP A 196 -2.70 -5.92 -8.35
C ASP A 196 -1.55 -5.36 -9.21
N LEU A 197 -0.87 -6.23 -9.95
CA LEU A 197 0.19 -5.86 -10.91
C LEU A 197 -0.16 -6.30 -12.33
N PHE A 198 0.19 -5.48 -13.32
CA PHE A 198 0.27 -5.89 -14.72
C PHE A 198 1.70 -6.29 -15.09
N ILE A 199 1.86 -7.34 -15.91
CA ILE A 199 3.14 -7.78 -16.50
C ILE A 199 2.98 -8.15 -17.98
N PRO A 200 4.02 -8.02 -18.83
CA PRO A 200 3.97 -8.51 -20.20
C PRO A 200 3.69 -10.00 -20.24
N SER A 201 2.77 -10.46 -21.09
CA SER A 201 2.42 -11.88 -21.22
C SER A 201 3.63 -12.74 -21.58
N SER A 202 4.59 -12.20 -22.33
CA SER A 202 5.88 -12.82 -22.64
C SER A 202 6.73 -13.12 -21.41
N ALA A 203 6.54 -12.41 -20.29
CA ALA A 203 7.24 -12.64 -19.02
C ALA A 203 6.61 -13.76 -18.17
N THR A 204 5.47 -14.33 -18.58
CA THR A 204 4.77 -15.37 -17.83
C THR A 204 5.66 -16.55 -17.46
N GLN A 205 6.45 -17.06 -18.41
CA GLN A 205 7.34 -18.19 -18.14
C GLN A 205 8.46 -17.81 -17.16
N LYS A 206 8.97 -16.57 -17.25
CA LYS A 206 9.95 -16.08 -16.28
C LYS A 206 9.36 -16.04 -14.87
N ILE A 207 8.15 -15.53 -14.69
CA ILE A 207 7.45 -15.57 -13.39
C ILE A 207 7.36 -17.01 -12.88
N LEU A 208 6.92 -17.96 -13.70
CA LEU A 208 6.81 -19.36 -13.30
C LEU A 208 8.14 -19.98 -12.87
N ASN A 209 9.25 -19.53 -13.47
CA ASN A 209 10.59 -20.00 -13.12
C ASN A 209 11.18 -19.27 -11.89
N SER A 210 10.73 -18.05 -11.61
CA SER A 210 11.23 -17.22 -10.52
C SER A 210 10.61 -17.52 -9.15
N PHE A 211 9.48 -18.23 -9.12
CA PHE A 211 8.75 -18.57 -7.89
C PHE A 211 8.50 -20.07 -7.80
N ARG A 212 8.29 -20.57 -6.58
CA ARG A 212 7.87 -21.95 -6.39
C ARG A 212 6.51 -22.17 -7.04
N GLN A 213 6.35 -23.23 -7.82
CA GLN A 213 5.07 -23.59 -8.40
C GLN A 213 4.35 -24.61 -7.53
N VAL A 214 3.02 -24.54 -7.51
CA VAL A 214 2.17 -25.54 -6.82
C VAL A 214 1.15 -26.08 -7.81
N ASN A 215 1.13 -27.41 -7.94
CA ASN A 215 0.16 -28.11 -8.78
C ASN A 215 -1.23 -28.06 -8.12
N SER A 216 -2.28 -27.87 -8.93
CA SER A 216 -3.67 -27.70 -8.50
C SER A 216 -4.26 -28.85 -7.68
N THR A 217 -3.56 -29.99 -7.59
CA THR A 217 -3.93 -31.19 -6.82
C THR A 217 -3.31 -31.25 -5.42
N SER A 218 -2.30 -30.43 -5.11
CA SER A 218 -1.45 -30.59 -3.91
C SER A 218 -1.86 -29.74 -2.70
N VAL A 219 -2.94 -28.96 -2.77
CA VAL A 219 -3.26 -27.92 -1.74
C VAL A 219 -4.51 -28.27 -0.91
N LYS A 220 -5.12 -29.44 -1.14
CA LYS A 220 -6.29 -29.88 -0.36
C LYS A 220 -5.96 -30.33 1.06
N THR A 221 -4.68 -30.50 1.39
CA THR A 221 -4.28 -30.82 2.75
C THR A 221 -3.98 -29.51 3.49
N PRO A 222 -4.76 -29.13 4.51
CA PRO A 222 -4.11 -28.68 5.73
C PRO A 222 -3.06 -29.76 6.02
N ILE A 223 -1.82 -29.38 6.31
CA ILE A 223 -0.90 -30.33 6.94
C ILE A 223 -1.52 -30.62 8.31
N LYS A 224 -2.44 -31.58 8.37
CA LYS A 224 -2.79 -32.28 9.60
C LYS A 224 -1.69 -33.30 9.81
N PRO A 225 -1.14 -33.44 11.02
CA PRO A 225 -0.20 -34.51 11.33
C PRO A 225 -0.89 -35.84 11.02
N SER A 226 -0.32 -36.62 10.10
CA SER A 226 -0.88 -37.92 9.73
C SER A 226 -0.59 -38.92 10.84
N ASN A 227 -1.61 -39.28 11.61
CA ASN A 227 -1.60 -40.52 12.38
C ASN A 227 -2.12 -41.62 11.45
N ASN A 228 -1.23 -42.51 11.00
CA ASN A 228 -1.65 -43.85 10.61
C ASN A 228 -1.03 -44.87 11.58
N THR A 229 -1.96 -45.66 12.10
CA THR A 229 -1.88 -46.60 13.19
C THR A 229 -0.99 -47.80 12.85
N THR A 230 -0.02 -48.07 13.73
CA THR A 230 0.18 -49.43 14.22
C THR A 230 0.47 -49.34 15.73
N THR A 231 -0.51 -49.81 16.50
CA THR A 231 -0.54 -50.07 17.95
C THR A 231 0.81 -50.57 18.47
N THR A 232 1.42 -49.98 19.51
CA THR A 232 0.91 -49.84 20.89
C THR A 232 1.53 -48.64 21.61
N THR A 233 0.74 -48.07 22.52
CA THR A 233 0.95 -46.88 23.38
C THR A 233 2.39 -46.61 23.83
N THR A 234 3.06 -45.70 23.13
CA THR A 234 4.20 -44.89 23.61
C THR A 234 4.14 -43.52 22.91
N THR A 235 4.36 -42.45 23.67
CA THR A 235 4.32 -41.04 23.25
C THR A 235 5.30 -40.75 22.10
N PRO A 236 4.84 -40.38 20.89
CA PRO A 236 5.75 -40.17 19.77
C PRO A 236 6.29 -38.74 19.73
N LYS A 237 7.62 -38.64 19.61
CA LYS A 237 8.38 -37.41 19.41
C LYS A 237 7.93 -36.69 18.12
N SER A 238 7.67 -35.39 18.26
CA SER A 238 7.42 -34.42 17.18
C SER A 238 8.53 -34.47 16.11
N THR A 239 8.21 -34.91 14.90
CA THR A 239 9.07 -34.72 13.73
C THR A 239 8.86 -33.29 13.22
N THR A 240 9.61 -32.36 13.81
CA THR A 240 9.72 -30.99 13.34
C THR A 240 10.35 -30.98 11.95
N ILE A 241 9.59 -30.64 10.90
CA ILE A 241 10.21 -30.13 9.67
C ILE A 241 10.95 -28.86 10.12
N ARG A 242 12.28 -28.93 10.19
CA ARG A 242 13.10 -27.75 10.47
C ARG A 242 12.97 -26.82 9.27
N MET A 243 12.01 -25.90 9.35
CA MET A 243 11.99 -24.72 8.49
C MET A 243 13.27 -23.96 8.73
N SER A 244 14.09 -23.78 7.69
CA SER A 244 15.30 -22.97 7.85
C SER A 244 14.88 -21.54 8.16
N LYS A 245 15.53 -20.95 9.15
CA LYS A 245 15.33 -19.54 9.54
C LYS A 245 16.18 -18.61 8.68
N ASP A 246 16.73 -19.08 7.57
CA ASP A 246 17.56 -18.26 6.71
C ASP A 246 16.71 -17.53 5.66
N ARG A 247 17.27 -16.44 5.14
CA ARG A 247 16.63 -15.63 4.12
C ARG A 247 16.40 -16.39 2.81
N ALA A 248 17.25 -17.37 2.49
CA ALA A 248 17.05 -18.27 1.36
C ALA A 248 15.72 -19.06 1.52
N SER A 249 15.34 -19.42 2.75
CA SER A 249 14.05 -20.03 3.06
C SER A 249 12.85 -19.18 2.65
N PHE A 250 12.88 -17.86 2.90
CA PHE A 250 11.70 -17.03 2.64
C PHE A 250 11.37 -16.96 1.15
N HIS A 251 12.39 -16.76 0.30
CA HIS A 251 12.20 -16.81 -1.14
C HIS A 251 11.70 -18.17 -1.61
N ASN A 252 12.16 -19.27 -0.99
CA ASN A 252 11.69 -20.62 -1.28
C ASN A 252 10.22 -20.86 -0.83
N ASP A 253 9.70 -20.02 0.06
CA ASP A 253 8.31 -20.07 0.53
C ASP A 253 7.34 -19.27 -0.36
N LEU A 254 7.84 -18.44 -1.29
CA LEU A 254 7.00 -17.68 -2.21
C LEU A 254 6.54 -18.54 -3.38
N VAL A 255 5.22 -18.67 -3.49
CA VAL A 255 4.56 -19.50 -4.48
C VAL A 255 3.87 -18.64 -5.52
N VAL A 256 4.00 -19.02 -6.79
CA VAL A 256 3.11 -18.58 -7.87
C VAL A 256 2.07 -19.64 -8.16
N TYR A 257 0.81 -19.24 -8.10
CA TYR A 257 -0.34 -20.08 -8.41
C TYR A 257 -1.05 -19.59 -9.68
N ARG A 258 -1.17 -20.46 -10.67
CA ARG A 258 -1.93 -20.17 -11.90
C ARG A 258 -3.43 -20.31 -11.61
N PHE A 259 -4.15 -19.20 -11.69
CA PHE A 259 -5.59 -19.15 -11.49
C PHE A 259 -6.31 -18.99 -12.83
N LYS A 260 -7.39 -19.75 -13.03
CA LYS A 260 -8.32 -19.57 -14.15
C LYS A 260 -9.68 -19.23 -13.59
N ASN A 261 -10.24 -18.10 -13.99
CA ASN A 261 -11.59 -17.74 -13.61
C ASN A 261 -12.64 -18.56 -14.40
N ILE A 262 -13.92 -18.39 -14.07
CA ILE A 262 -15.05 -19.07 -14.73
C ILE A 262 -15.10 -18.84 -16.25
N HIS A 263 -14.48 -17.75 -16.72
CA HIS A 263 -14.39 -17.37 -18.12
C HIS A 263 -13.06 -17.79 -18.78
N ARG A 264 -12.31 -18.70 -18.14
CA ARG A 264 -11.01 -19.22 -18.60
C ARG A 264 -9.91 -18.16 -18.78
N VAL A 265 -10.11 -16.95 -18.26
CA VAL A 265 -9.08 -15.92 -18.21
C VAL A 265 -8.05 -16.34 -17.15
N THR A 266 -6.79 -16.37 -17.55
CA THR A 266 -5.68 -16.79 -16.70
C THR A 266 -5.06 -15.57 -16.02
N SER A 267 -4.91 -15.64 -14.70
CA SER A 267 -4.09 -14.74 -13.91
C SER A 267 -3.19 -15.56 -12.97
N TYR A 268 -2.27 -14.88 -12.29
CA TYR A 268 -1.37 -15.54 -11.33
C TYR A 268 -1.54 -14.90 -9.96
N LYS A 269 -1.42 -15.70 -8.91
CA LYS A 269 -1.45 -15.25 -7.52
C LYS A 269 -0.12 -15.58 -6.91
N ILE A 270 0.57 -14.58 -6.36
CA ILE A 270 1.80 -14.79 -5.60
C ILE A 270 1.48 -14.65 -4.12
N PHE A 271 1.91 -15.63 -3.31
CA PHE A 271 1.68 -15.64 -1.86
C PHE A 271 2.76 -16.45 -1.15
N SER A 272 2.90 -16.26 0.16
CA SER A 272 3.79 -17.09 0.99
C SER A 272 3.10 -18.38 1.44
N LEU A 273 3.84 -19.48 1.48
CA LEU A 273 3.39 -20.72 2.12
C LEU A 273 3.17 -20.58 3.63
N ARG A 274 3.75 -19.55 4.25
CA ARG A 274 3.53 -19.22 5.66
C ARG A 274 2.19 -18.52 5.91
N SER A 275 1.58 -17.95 4.88
CA SER A 275 0.29 -17.27 4.98
C SER A 275 -0.88 -18.27 5.15
N PRO A 276 -1.98 -17.90 5.82
CA PRO A 276 -3.16 -18.75 5.97
C PRO A 276 -3.76 -19.22 4.63
N LEU A 277 -4.16 -20.49 4.57
CA LEU A 277 -4.88 -21.04 3.41
C LEU A 277 -6.28 -20.44 3.35
N VAL A 278 -6.66 -19.92 2.18
CA VAL A 278 -8.01 -19.40 1.98
C VAL A 278 -8.97 -20.57 1.74
N ASN A 279 -10.07 -20.57 2.52
CA ASN A 279 -11.03 -21.66 2.53
C ASN A 279 -11.57 -22.00 1.13
N LYS A 280 -11.61 -23.29 0.80
CA LYS A 280 -12.06 -23.83 -0.50
C LYS A 280 -11.26 -23.32 -1.70
N THR A 281 -10.02 -22.89 -1.49
CA THR A 281 -9.11 -22.49 -2.58
C THR A 281 -7.76 -23.19 -2.45
N ASN A 282 -6.91 -22.98 -3.46
CA ASN A 282 -5.52 -23.43 -3.47
C ASN A 282 -4.53 -22.27 -3.29
N TYR A 283 -4.99 -21.09 -2.87
CA TYR A 283 -4.13 -19.94 -2.63
C TYR A 283 -4.18 -19.51 -1.16
N ARG A 284 -3.14 -18.82 -0.72
CA ARG A 284 -3.03 -18.25 0.63
C ARG A 284 -3.15 -16.73 0.57
N TRP A 285 -3.51 -16.11 1.68
CA TRP A 285 -3.70 -14.66 1.77
C TRP A 285 -2.94 -14.10 2.98
N PRO A 286 -2.27 -12.93 2.88
CA PRO A 286 -2.29 -11.95 1.77
C PRO A 286 -1.61 -12.45 0.49
N LYS A 287 -1.97 -11.83 -0.63
CA LYS A 287 -1.53 -12.23 -1.97
C LYS A 287 -1.34 -11.02 -2.89
N ILE A 288 -0.56 -11.23 -3.94
CA ILE A 288 -0.43 -10.29 -5.06
C ILE A 288 -1.05 -10.95 -6.29
N ASP A 289 -2.04 -10.29 -6.88
CA ASP A 289 -2.66 -10.71 -8.12
C ASP A 289 -1.88 -10.12 -9.31
N ILE A 290 -1.49 -10.99 -10.23
CA ILE A 290 -0.67 -10.68 -11.39
C ILE A 290 -1.50 -10.94 -12.64
N PHE A 291 -1.66 -9.88 -13.43
CA PHE A 291 -2.41 -9.91 -14.68
C PHE A 291 -1.45 -9.78 -15.86
N PRO A 292 -1.46 -10.73 -16.80
CA PRO A 292 -0.75 -10.55 -18.06
C PRO A 292 -1.40 -9.49 -18.94
N TYR A 293 -0.59 -8.75 -19.69
CA TYR A 293 -1.04 -7.92 -20.81
C TYR A 293 -0.27 -8.27 -22.09
N GLU A 294 -0.91 -8.07 -23.23
CA GLU A 294 -0.26 -8.05 -24.53
C GLU A 294 -0.14 -6.61 -25.02
N GLU A 295 0.69 -6.42 -26.04
CA GLU A 295 0.95 -5.11 -26.59
C GLU A 295 1.09 -5.15 -28.11
N ASN A 296 0.72 -4.03 -28.75
CA ASN A 296 1.06 -3.73 -30.13
C ASN A 296 1.97 -2.49 -30.17
N LYS A 297 2.13 -1.86 -31.34
CA LYS A 297 2.98 -0.67 -31.49
C LYS A 297 2.58 0.49 -30.57
N THR A 298 1.29 0.68 -30.30
CA THR A 298 0.78 1.91 -29.65
C THR A 298 0.02 1.66 -28.35
N HIS A 299 -0.46 0.45 -28.10
CA HIS A 299 -1.33 0.13 -26.95
C HIS A 299 -0.93 -1.17 -26.27
N ILE A 300 -1.33 -1.29 -25.01
CA ILE A 300 -1.40 -2.55 -24.27
C ILE A 300 -2.87 -2.92 -23.99
N TYR A 301 -3.15 -4.21 -23.83
CA TYR A 301 -4.48 -4.73 -23.54
C TYR A 301 -4.39 -6.00 -22.70
N ALA A 302 -5.42 -6.30 -21.91
CA ALA A 302 -5.37 -7.45 -21.01
C ALA A 302 -5.27 -8.78 -21.78
N TYR A 303 -4.52 -9.73 -21.20
CA TYR A 303 -4.33 -11.06 -21.76
C TYR A 303 -4.70 -12.17 -20.75
N PRO A 304 -5.40 -13.23 -21.18
CA PRO A 304 -5.96 -13.46 -22.52
C PRO A 304 -7.13 -12.52 -22.84
N LYS A 305 -7.25 -12.15 -24.12
CA LYS A 305 -8.36 -11.31 -24.63
C LYS A 305 -9.69 -12.06 -24.46
N HIS A 306 -10.68 -11.44 -23.82
CA HIS A 306 -12.01 -12.05 -23.62
C HIS A 306 -13.12 -11.13 -24.11
N GLN A 307 -14.16 -11.68 -24.74
CA GLN A 307 -15.27 -10.94 -25.38
C GLN A 307 -16.09 -10.03 -24.45
N HIS A 308 -15.91 -10.13 -23.13
CA HIS A 308 -16.71 -9.41 -22.13
C HIS A 308 -15.92 -8.44 -21.26
N ASN A 309 -14.60 -8.23 -21.50
CA ASN A 309 -13.71 -7.35 -20.72
C ASN A 309 -14.14 -7.29 -19.24
N LEU A 310 -14.04 -8.43 -18.55
CA LEU A 310 -14.54 -8.70 -17.18
C LEU A 310 -13.76 -7.91 -16.12
N GLY A 311 -13.66 -6.58 -16.28
CA GLY A 311 -12.77 -5.72 -15.52
C GLY A 311 -11.29 -5.88 -15.90
N THR A 312 -11.01 -6.48 -17.06
CA THR A 312 -9.68 -6.64 -17.63
C THR A 312 -9.52 -5.59 -18.72
N MET A 313 -8.90 -4.46 -18.35
CA MET A 313 -8.44 -3.34 -19.19
C MET A 313 -8.74 -3.43 -20.69
N ASN A 314 -9.41 -2.39 -21.23
CA ASN A 314 -9.71 -2.27 -22.66
C ASN A 314 -8.42 -2.18 -23.49
N TYR A 315 -8.02 -0.95 -23.84
CA TYR A 315 -6.77 -0.63 -24.50
C TYR A 315 -6.20 0.57 -23.76
N LEU A 316 -4.98 0.46 -23.27
CA LEU A 316 -4.23 1.56 -22.67
C LEU A 316 -3.16 2.00 -23.66
N ALA A 317 -3.17 3.28 -24.03
CA ALA A 317 -2.12 3.85 -24.86
C ALA A 317 -0.78 3.77 -24.14
N LYS A 318 0.27 3.37 -24.86
CA LYS A 318 1.64 3.32 -24.31
C LYS A 318 2.12 4.70 -23.87
N SER A 319 1.65 5.78 -24.50
CA SER A 319 1.93 7.16 -24.10
C SER A 319 1.36 7.55 -22.74
N ASP A 320 0.31 6.87 -22.28
CA ASP A 320 -0.29 7.06 -20.95
C ASP A 320 0.36 6.17 -19.88
N LEU A 321 1.10 5.16 -20.32
CA LEU A 321 1.85 4.25 -19.46
C LEU A 321 3.29 4.75 -19.26
N GLU A 322 3.97 5.08 -20.35
CA GLU A 322 5.42 5.29 -20.40
C GLU A 322 5.82 6.79 -20.46
N PRO A 323 6.99 7.16 -19.90
CA PRO A 323 7.83 6.32 -19.05
C PRO A 323 7.11 5.96 -17.74
N ILE A 324 7.39 4.78 -17.18
CA ILE A 324 6.85 4.37 -15.88
C ILE A 324 7.40 5.28 -14.76
N TYR A 325 6.53 5.71 -13.86
CA TYR A 325 6.88 6.58 -12.74
C TYR A 325 7.05 5.79 -11.45
N LEU A 326 7.84 6.32 -10.53
CA LEU A 326 7.88 5.83 -9.17
C LEU A 326 6.81 6.56 -8.36
N ARG A 327 5.91 5.80 -7.72
CA ARG A 327 4.82 6.35 -6.90
C ARG A 327 4.87 5.77 -5.49
N ILE A 328 4.28 6.50 -4.54
CA ILE A 328 4.14 6.06 -3.15
C ILE A 328 3.02 5.02 -3.06
N LEU A 329 3.32 3.86 -2.46
CA LEU A 329 2.34 2.86 -2.02
C LEU A 329 2.67 2.49 -0.58
N GLY A 330 2.10 3.24 0.36
CA GLY A 330 2.45 3.14 1.77
C GLY A 330 3.96 3.40 1.92
N PRO A 331 4.71 2.58 2.66
CA PRO A 331 6.15 2.77 2.80
C PRO A 331 6.95 2.45 1.52
N LEU A 332 6.31 1.91 0.48
CA LEU A 332 6.99 1.42 -0.72
C LEU A 332 7.03 2.47 -1.83
N LEU A 333 8.03 2.32 -2.68
CA LEU A 333 8.13 3.01 -3.97
C LEU A 333 7.90 2.00 -5.08
N VAL A 334 6.89 2.25 -5.91
CA VAL A 334 6.38 1.26 -6.87
C VAL A 334 6.24 1.82 -8.29
N PRO A 335 6.66 1.05 -9.32
CA PRO A 335 6.42 1.40 -10.72
C PRO A 335 4.91 1.56 -11.01
N SER A 336 4.52 2.71 -11.54
CA SER A 336 3.14 3.07 -11.84
C SER A 336 3.02 3.81 -13.17
N PRO A 337 1.88 3.72 -13.87
CA PRO A 337 1.66 4.44 -15.13
C PRO A 337 1.87 5.95 -15.02
N ARG A 338 2.40 6.55 -16.09
CA ARG A 338 2.57 7.99 -16.26
C ARG A 338 1.30 8.80 -15.98
N HIS A 339 0.18 8.45 -16.61
CA HIS A 339 -1.08 9.17 -16.46
C HIS A 339 -2.10 8.34 -15.68
N LEU A 340 -1.96 8.27 -14.34
CA LEU A 340 -2.81 7.47 -13.45
C LEU A 340 -4.31 7.52 -13.78
N ARG A 341 -4.89 8.72 -13.97
CA ARG A 341 -6.32 8.89 -14.26
C ARG A 341 -6.71 8.33 -15.64
N LEU A 342 -5.89 8.52 -16.67
CA LEU A 342 -6.16 7.99 -18.01
C LEU A 342 -6.00 6.47 -18.02
N SER A 343 -4.96 5.95 -17.36
CA SER A 343 -4.75 4.53 -17.16
C SER A 343 -5.92 3.87 -16.43
N LEU A 344 -6.39 4.46 -15.33
CA LEU A 344 -7.55 3.97 -14.57
C LEU A 344 -8.84 3.97 -15.40
N LYS A 345 -9.07 5.01 -16.22
CA LYS A 345 -10.21 5.06 -17.16
C LYS A 345 -10.17 3.91 -18.18
N ALA A 346 -8.98 3.51 -18.64
CA ALA A 346 -8.81 2.38 -19.55
C ALA A 346 -8.94 1.00 -18.87
N MET A 347 -8.57 0.92 -17.58
CA MET A 347 -8.52 -0.33 -16.82
C MET A 347 -9.86 -0.75 -16.22
N ILE A 348 -10.77 0.20 -15.98
CA ILE A 348 -12.02 -0.03 -15.26
C ILE A 348 -13.20 0.03 -16.23
N LYS A 349 -14.18 -0.86 -16.03
CA LYS A 349 -15.32 -1.07 -16.93
C LYS A 349 -16.08 0.25 -17.20
N LEU A 350 -16.37 0.50 -18.47
CA LEU A 350 -17.32 1.54 -18.94
C LEU A 350 -18.61 1.45 -18.11
N GLY A 351 -18.99 2.53 -17.42
CA GLY A 351 -20.17 2.58 -16.54
C GLY A 351 -19.86 2.82 -15.05
N ARG A 352 -18.61 2.72 -14.59
CA ARG A 352 -18.16 3.36 -13.34
C ARG A 352 -17.93 4.87 -13.56
N SER A 353 -18.96 5.56 -14.03
CA SER A 353 -18.93 6.98 -14.47
C SER A 353 -18.32 7.94 -13.43
N ASN A 354 -18.37 7.59 -12.15
CA ASN A 354 -17.83 8.40 -11.06
C ASN A 354 -16.65 7.76 -10.35
N LEU A 355 -15.79 6.98 -11.03
CA LEU A 355 -14.63 6.33 -10.40
C LEU A 355 -13.91 7.28 -9.43
N PHE A 356 -13.57 8.50 -9.85
CA PHE A 356 -12.79 9.45 -9.05
C PHE A 356 -13.56 10.15 -7.92
N TYR A 357 -14.89 10.07 -7.91
CA TYR A 357 -15.74 10.76 -6.94
C TYR A 357 -16.50 9.80 -6.03
N ALA A 358 -16.60 8.52 -6.41
CA ALA A 358 -17.25 7.47 -5.65
C ALA A 358 -16.22 6.52 -5.04
N CYS A 359 -16.38 6.26 -3.76
CA CYS A 359 -15.63 5.29 -2.99
C CYS A 359 -16.52 4.06 -2.82
N GLU A 360 -16.06 2.94 -3.36
CA GLU A 360 -16.78 1.68 -3.43
C GLU A 360 -16.10 0.69 -2.47
N GLY A 361 -16.92 -0.07 -1.73
CA GLY A 361 -16.44 -1.19 -0.93
C GLY A 361 -15.99 -2.37 -1.79
N ASN A 362 -15.39 -3.36 -1.16
CA ASN A 362 -14.87 -4.54 -1.84
C ASN A 362 -15.96 -5.26 -2.62
N THR A 363 -15.75 -5.54 -3.91
CA THR A 363 -16.64 -6.41 -4.69
C THR A 363 -16.39 -7.89 -4.40
N PHE A 364 -15.28 -8.22 -3.75
CA PHE A 364 -14.90 -9.58 -3.38
C PHE A 364 -13.99 -9.55 -2.16
N LEU A 365 -14.24 -10.42 -1.18
CA LEU A 365 -13.43 -10.52 0.03
C LEU A 365 -12.40 -11.65 -0.14
N HIS A 366 -11.18 -11.28 -0.53
CA HIS A 366 -10.15 -12.24 -0.96
C HIS A 366 -9.71 -13.22 0.14
N ARG A 367 -9.72 -12.78 1.40
CA ARG A 367 -9.46 -13.62 2.58
C ARG A 367 -10.48 -14.74 2.75
N TYR A 368 -11.74 -14.48 2.43
CA TYR A 368 -12.86 -15.40 2.69
C TYR A 368 -13.34 -16.13 1.42
N ASN A 369 -12.80 -15.78 0.26
CA ASN A 369 -13.20 -16.32 -1.05
C ASN A 369 -14.72 -16.26 -1.28
N ARG A 370 -15.31 -15.10 -1.00
CA ARG A 370 -16.75 -14.84 -1.20
C ARG A 370 -16.99 -13.37 -1.53
N GLY A 371 -18.16 -13.06 -2.11
CA GLY A 371 -18.65 -11.69 -2.19
C GLY A 371 -18.93 -11.11 -0.80
N PRO A 372 -18.93 -9.78 -0.65
CA PRO A 372 -19.36 -9.14 0.60
C PRO A 372 -20.86 -9.41 0.85
N THR A 373 -21.27 -9.34 2.12
CA THR A 373 -22.71 -9.38 2.48
C THR A 373 -23.41 -8.07 2.16
N GLU A 374 -22.67 -6.97 2.16
CA GLU A 374 -23.16 -5.62 1.91
C GLU A 374 -22.27 -4.94 0.87
N THR A 375 -22.87 -4.26 -0.08
CA THR A 375 -22.15 -3.46 -1.07
C THR A 375 -22.27 -1.98 -0.72
N TRP A 376 -21.14 -1.31 -0.62
CA TRP A 376 -21.08 0.09 -0.22
C TRP A 376 -20.64 0.95 -1.40
N ARG A 377 -21.30 2.09 -1.57
CA ARG A 377 -20.90 3.12 -2.51
C ARG A 377 -21.29 4.48 -1.95
N VAL A 378 -20.30 5.30 -1.66
CA VAL A 378 -20.50 6.66 -1.13
C VAL A 378 -19.69 7.67 -1.93
N PRO A 379 -20.12 8.94 -2.00
CA PRO A 379 -19.25 10.03 -2.42
C PRO A 379 -17.97 10.05 -1.56
N CYS A 380 -16.79 10.04 -2.18
CA CYS A 380 -15.51 10.00 -1.46
C CYS A 380 -15.35 11.18 -0.48
N LYS A 381 -15.97 12.33 -0.77
CA LYS A 381 -15.99 13.51 0.12
C LYS A 381 -16.50 13.20 1.54
N GLU A 382 -17.40 12.22 1.67
CA GLU A 382 -17.94 11.81 2.98
C GLU A 382 -16.89 11.09 3.83
N LEU A 383 -15.87 10.51 3.17
CA LEU A 383 -14.78 9.77 3.80
C LEU A 383 -13.56 10.65 4.09
N HIS A 384 -13.50 11.86 3.55
CA HIS A 384 -12.35 12.77 3.72
C HIS A 384 -12.05 13.07 5.19
N ARG A 385 -13.08 13.08 6.07
CA ARG A 385 -12.91 13.33 7.51
C ARG A 385 -12.41 12.11 8.28
N THR A 386 -12.41 10.92 7.67
CA THR A 386 -12.11 9.68 8.36
C THR A 386 -10.84 9.02 7.85
N TYR A 387 -10.62 9.01 6.53
CA TYR A 387 -9.45 8.40 5.92
C TYR A 387 -8.51 9.48 5.39
N PRO A 388 -7.19 9.19 5.34
CA PRO A 388 -6.26 10.06 4.63
C PRO A 388 -6.59 10.13 3.14
N PHE A 389 -6.66 11.32 2.58
CA PHE A 389 -6.89 11.53 1.15
C PHE A 389 -5.86 12.46 0.53
N VAL A 390 -5.45 12.14 -0.69
CA VAL A 390 -4.55 12.92 -1.51
C VAL A 390 -5.26 14.17 -2.02
N GLN A 391 -4.63 15.32 -1.81
CA GLN A 391 -5.00 16.59 -2.41
C GLN A 391 -3.92 16.99 -3.40
N ASN A 392 -4.34 17.49 -4.57
CA ASN A 392 -3.43 17.91 -5.62
C ASN A 392 -3.35 19.43 -5.66
N GLU A 393 -2.15 19.97 -5.84
CA GLU A 393 -1.88 21.38 -6.07
C GLU A 393 -0.98 21.53 -7.31
N ARG A 394 -1.21 22.59 -8.09
CA ARG A 394 -0.37 22.90 -9.25
C ARG A 394 0.30 24.24 -9.02
N ASN A 395 1.62 24.27 -9.08
CA ASN A 395 2.37 25.51 -9.13
C ASN A 395 2.32 26.06 -10.57
N LEU A 396 1.71 27.24 -10.70
CA LEU A 396 1.48 27.90 -11.99
C LEU A 396 2.77 28.49 -12.59
N THR A 397 3.81 28.71 -11.79
CA THR A 397 5.07 29.31 -12.26
C THR A 397 6.10 28.27 -12.69
N THR A 398 6.16 27.11 -12.02
CA THR A 398 7.23 26.10 -12.25
C THR A 398 6.78 24.89 -13.08
N SER A 399 5.51 24.82 -13.51
CA SER A 399 4.91 23.62 -14.14
C SER A 399 5.04 22.33 -13.31
N LEU A 400 5.29 22.47 -12.01
CA LEU A 400 5.33 21.36 -11.06
C LEU A 400 3.97 21.17 -10.40
N CYS A 401 3.64 19.91 -10.17
CA CYS A 401 2.44 19.47 -9.48
C CYS A 401 2.86 18.78 -8.19
N PHE A 402 2.04 18.96 -7.16
CA PHE A 402 2.23 18.43 -5.83
C PHE A 402 1.00 17.61 -5.45
N GLU A 403 1.23 16.50 -4.78
CA GLU A 403 0.18 15.69 -4.17
C GLU A 403 0.52 15.51 -2.69
N GLU A 404 -0.43 15.85 -1.83
CA GLU A 404 -0.26 15.76 -0.39
C GLU A 404 -1.30 14.81 0.20
N LEU A 405 -0.85 13.85 0.98
CA LEU A 405 -1.76 13.01 1.76
C LEU A 405 -2.20 13.75 3.02
N LYS A 406 -3.42 14.26 3.05
CA LYS A 406 -3.99 14.96 4.20
C LYS A 406 -4.68 13.98 5.12
N PHE A 407 -4.41 14.10 6.42
CA PHE A 407 -5.15 13.36 7.44
C PHE A 407 -5.82 14.34 8.41
N PRO A 408 -7.10 14.68 8.21
CA PRO A 408 -7.73 15.81 8.90
C PRO A 408 -7.71 15.72 10.43
N GLN A 409 -7.75 14.51 11.01
CA GLN A 409 -7.73 14.32 12.46
C GLN A 409 -6.41 14.73 13.10
N LEU A 410 -5.31 14.74 12.32
CA LEU A 410 -4.01 15.18 12.79
C LEU A 410 -3.72 16.63 12.43
N ASN A 411 -4.59 17.27 11.65
CA ASN A 411 -4.38 18.59 11.07
C ASN A 411 -3.00 18.73 10.38
N GLN A 412 -2.50 17.64 9.79
CA GLN A 412 -1.21 17.59 9.12
C GLN A 412 -1.29 16.82 7.81
N SER A 413 -0.39 17.15 6.89
CA SER A 413 -0.09 16.29 5.74
C SER A 413 0.91 15.20 6.19
N LEU A 414 0.89 14.05 5.54
CA LEU A 414 1.66 12.86 5.94
C LEU A 414 2.79 12.56 4.97
N SER A 415 2.51 12.75 3.68
CA SER A 415 3.45 12.56 2.59
C SER A 415 3.30 13.66 1.57
N LEU A 416 4.39 13.87 0.83
CA LEU A 416 4.46 14.80 -0.28
C LEU A 416 4.99 14.05 -1.51
N TYR A 417 4.29 14.18 -2.62
CA TYR A 417 4.69 13.70 -3.92
C TYR A 417 4.77 14.87 -4.90
N GLN A 418 5.87 14.97 -5.63
CA GLN A 418 6.12 16.04 -6.59
C GLN A 418 6.41 15.46 -7.95
N TYR A 419 5.85 16.07 -9.00
CA TYR A 419 6.03 15.62 -10.38
C TYR A 419 5.89 16.78 -11.36
N ARG A 420 6.42 16.60 -12.56
CA ARG A 420 6.22 17.57 -13.66
C ARG A 420 4.80 17.41 -14.21
N CYS A 421 4.00 18.46 -14.14
CA CYS A 421 2.67 18.44 -14.72
C CYS A 421 2.79 18.22 -16.24
N ALA A 422 1.92 17.39 -16.83
CA ALA A 422 1.73 17.45 -18.27
C ALA A 422 1.14 18.83 -18.62
N GLU A 423 1.65 19.49 -19.66
CA GLU A 423 1.09 20.74 -20.19
C GLU A 423 -0.41 20.63 -20.51
N ASP A 424 -0.89 19.40 -20.76
CA ASP A 424 -2.21 19.12 -21.35
C ASP A 424 -3.20 18.37 -20.44
N LEU A 425 -2.98 18.29 -19.12
CA LEU A 425 -4.08 17.94 -18.21
C LEU A 425 -4.98 19.17 -18.04
N ARG A 426 -5.83 19.40 -19.06
CA ARG A 426 -6.94 20.35 -19.00
C ARG A 426 -7.63 20.23 -17.64
N ARG A 427 -7.73 21.36 -16.95
CA ARG A 427 -8.57 21.61 -15.78
C ARG A 427 -9.83 20.76 -15.86
N THR A 428 -9.88 19.66 -15.13
CA THR A 428 -11.13 18.98 -14.79
C THR A 428 -10.94 18.35 -13.41
N LEU A 429 -11.20 19.22 -12.42
CA LEU A 429 -11.83 18.99 -11.11
C LEU A 429 -11.72 17.60 -10.50
#